data_AF-A0A430KX52-F1
#
_entry.id   AF-A0A430KX52-F1
#
_cell.length_a   1.000
_cell.length_b   1.000
_cell.length_c   1.000
_cell.angle_alpha   90.00
_cell.angle_beta   90.00
_cell.angle_gamma   90.00
#
_symmetry.space_group_name_H-M   'P 1'
#
loop_
_entity.id
_entity.type
_entity.pdbx_description
1 polymer ?
#
loop_
_entity_poly.entity_id
_entity_poly.type
_entity_poly.pdbx_seq_one_letter_code
_entity_poly.pdbx_strand_id
1 'polypeptide(L)'
;HYGKILNATRSYYLCRSQPPFLTDMALRVYEKIKHEPDAKEFLRRSILAAIKEYHSVWMSEPRLDPITGLSRYRPEGMGVPPETEATHFVHILDPYVKKHNMTFEQFVRAYNHGEVKEPELDEYFMHDRAVRESGHDTSYRLEGVCANLATIDLNSLLFKYETDIARTIRSVFNDKLAMPEEFCAGTPYQPGEILSSAAWDRRAKRRKLTVDKLMWNEEEGMFFDYDTVKRERCTYETCTTFWALWAGIATPKQAAEMVRKGLPKFEVYGGLVSGTEESRGAVGLNRPNRQWDFPYGWPPQQMLAWTGLIRYSFTEEAERIAYKWLFMVTKAFVDFHGVVVEKYDVTQPVDPHRVDAEYGNQGLGFKGVNKEGFAWVNASYVYGLQIVNAHMRRALGALTPYPTLIKAIEQNNEKALAALLAP
;
A
#
# COMPACT_ATOMS: atom_id res chain seq x y z
N HIS A 1 12.64 -8.55 19.58
CA HIS A 1 13.85 -7.70 19.55
C HIS A 1 13.51 -6.24 19.35
N TYR A 2 12.99 -5.79 18.19
CA TYR A 2 12.79 -4.34 17.92
C TYR A 2 11.36 -3.82 18.14
N GLY A 3 10.46 -4.66 18.65
CA GLY A 3 9.06 -4.30 18.96
C GLY A 3 8.13 -4.17 17.75
N LYS A 4 8.65 -4.05 16.52
CA LYS A 4 7.88 -3.89 15.28
C LYS A 4 8.63 -4.44 14.07
N ILE A 5 7.93 -4.65 12.95
CA ILE A 5 8.58 -4.78 11.64
C ILE A 5 9.17 -3.40 11.30
N LEU A 6 10.44 -3.37 10.91
CA LEU A 6 11.13 -2.12 10.61
C LEU A 6 10.95 -1.75 9.15
N ASN A 7 10.99 -0.45 8.85
CA ASN A 7 11.02 0.07 7.47
C ASN A 7 12.15 -0.58 6.66
N ALA A 8 13.36 -0.63 7.23
CA ALA A 8 14.40 -1.57 6.84
C ALA A 8 15.33 -1.87 8.03
N THR A 9 16.23 -2.83 7.90
CA THR A 9 17.13 -3.28 9.00
C THR A 9 18.34 -2.36 9.18
N ARG A 10 18.10 -1.08 9.51
CA ARG A 10 19.11 -0.06 9.84
C ARG A 10 18.74 0.68 11.13
N SER A 11 19.74 1.21 11.84
CA SER A 11 19.55 1.86 13.15
C SER A 11 18.58 3.06 13.10
N TYR A 12 18.69 3.89 12.07
CA TYR A 12 17.82 5.05 11.86
C TYR A 12 16.36 4.70 11.51
N TYR A 13 16.03 3.41 11.32
CA TYR A 13 14.66 2.92 11.13
C TYR A 13 14.05 2.26 12.37
N LEU A 14 14.75 2.17 13.51
CA LEU A 14 14.23 1.50 14.72
C LEU A 14 12.91 2.09 15.25
N CYS A 15 12.65 3.37 14.98
CA CYS A 15 11.42 4.06 15.38
C CYS A 15 10.32 4.03 14.31
N ARG A 16 10.56 3.42 13.15
CA ARG A 16 9.66 3.49 11.99
C ARG A 16 9.33 2.11 11.41
N SER A 17 8.04 1.89 11.15
CA SER A 17 7.51 0.67 10.54
C SER A 17 7.29 0.86 9.02
N GLN A 18 6.50 -0.04 8.43
CA GLN A 18 5.90 0.04 7.10
C GLN A 18 4.52 -0.65 7.09
N PRO A 19 3.70 -0.52 6.02
CA PRO A 19 2.36 -1.13 5.95
C PRO A 19 2.37 -2.63 6.30
N PRO A 20 1.53 -3.10 7.25
CA PRO A 20 1.66 -4.44 7.81
C PRO A 20 1.02 -5.54 6.94
N PHE A 21 1.83 -6.49 6.45
CA PHE A 21 1.38 -7.65 5.65
C PHE A 21 1.70 -9.03 6.25
N LEU A 22 2.19 -9.11 7.49
CA LEU A 22 2.70 -10.35 8.11
C LEU A 22 1.68 -11.49 8.11
N THR A 23 0.40 -11.24 8.39
CA THR A 23 -0.60 -12.32 8.44
C THR A 23 -0.84 -12.95 7.08
N ASP A 24 -1.00 -12.15 6.02
CA ASP A 24 -1.21 -12.67 4.66
C ASP A 24 0.07 -13.32 4.12
N MET A 25 1.24 -12.73 4.39
CA MET A 25 2.54 -13.34 4.07
C MET A 25 2.67 -14.72 4.71
N ALA A 26 2.44 -14.83 6.02
CA ALA A 26 2.56 -16.08 6.77
C ALA A 26 1.58 -17.14 6.25
N LEU A 27 0.34 -16.76 5.94
CA LEU A 27 -0.66 -17.67 5.37
C LEU A 27 -0.27 -18.18 3.98
N ARG A 28 0.21 -17.30 3.10
CA ARG A 28 0.67 -17.68 1.75
C ARG A 28 1.88 -18.60 1.78
N VAL A 29 2.85 -18.32 2.67
CA VAL A 29 4.02 -19.18 2.88
C VAL A 29 3.57 -20.52 3.47
N TYR A 30 2.75 -20.50 4.52
CA TYR A 30 2.22 -21.71 5.15
C TYR A 30 1.51 -22.62 4.14
N GLU A 31 0.66 -22.08 3.27
CA GLU A 31 -0.02 -22.89 2.25
C GLU A 31 0.96 -23.62 1.31
N LYS A 32 2.13 -23.02 1.03
CA LYS A 32 3.19 -23.66 0.23
C LYS A 32 4.00 -24.68 1.00
N ILE A 33 4.22 -24.48 2.29
CA ILE A 33 5.07 -25.36 3.11
C ILE A 33 4.27 -26.30 4.02
N LYS A 34 2.93 -26.33 3.96
CA LYS A 34 2.05 -27.05 4.93
C LYS A 34 2.33 -28.54 5.12
N HIS A 35 3.07 -29.15 4.20
CA HIS A 35 3.51 -30.54 4.25
C HIS A 35 4.82 -30.72 5.04
N GLU A 36 5.55 -29.65 5.31
CA GLU A 36 6.78 -29.65 6.11
C GLU A 36 6.46 -29.82 7.61
N PRO A 37 7.28 -30.57 8.37
CA PRO A 37 7.04 -30.84 9.80
C PRO A 37 6.82 -29.58 10.66
N ASP A 38 7.58 -28.51 10.38
CA ASP A 38 7.59 -27.28 11.18
C ASP A 38 6.61 -26.20 10.68
N ALA A 39 5.84 -26.49 9.62
CA ALA A 39 4.97 -25.50 8.99
C ALA A 39 3.92 -24.91 9.96
N LYS A 40 3.33 -25.76 10.79
CA LYS A 40 2.32 -25.33 11.78
C LYS A 40 2.95 -24.45 12.86
N GLU A 41 4.18 -24.74 13.27
CA GLU A 41 4.92 -23.93 14.24
C GLU A 41 5.35 -22.59 13.66
N PHE A 42 5.80 -22.56 12.40
CA PHE A 42 6.04 -21.32 11.66
C PHE A 42 4.79 -20.43 11.65
N LEU A 43 3.64 -20.99 11.30
CA LEU A 43 2.39 -20.24 11.29
C LEU A 43 2.00 -19.77 12.70
N ARG A 44 2.15 -20.62 13.73
CA ARG A 44 1.86 -20.26 15.12
C ARG A 44 2.70 -19.06 15.57
N ARG A 45 4.02 -19.10 15.37
CA ARG A 45 4.94 -18.01 15.72
C ARG A 45 4.63 -16.73 14.94
N SER A 46 4.29 -16.85 13.66
CA SER A 46 3.94 -15.70 12.83
C SER A 46 2.66 -15.03 13.30
N ILE A 47 1.63 -15.79 13.65
CA ILE A 47 0.38 -15.25 14.21
C ILE A 47 0.62 -14.61 15.58
N LEU A 48 1.43 -15.22 16.45
CA LEU A 48 1.78 -14.60 17.74
C LEU A 48 2.56 -13.29 17.57
N ALA A 49 3.49 -13.24 16.61
CA ALA A 49 4.20 -12.00 16.26
C ALA A 49 3.24 -10.93 15.71
N ALA A 50 2.30 -11.30 14.85
CA ALA A 50 1.28 -10.40 14.32
C ALA A 50 0.33 -9.88 15.42
N ILE A 51 -0.06 -10.72 16.38
CA ILE A 51 -0.85 -10.32 17.54
C ILE A 51 -0.08 -9.30 18.38
N LYS A 52 1.21 -9.56 18.63
CA LYS A 52 2.07 -8.63 19.37
C LYS A 52 2.21 -7.31 18.64
N GLU A 53 2.51 -7.32 17.34
CA GLU A 53 2.61 -6.12 16.51
C GLU A 53 1.30 -5.33 16.47
N TYR A 54 0.16 -6.01 16.31
CA TYR A 54 -1.15 -5.39 16.34
C TYR A 54 -1.38 -4.58 17.63
N HIS A 55 -1.11 -5.14 18.81
CA HIS A 55 -1.36 -4.46 20.09
C HIS A 55 -0.29 -3.44 20.47
N SER A 56 0.99 -3.77 20.24
CA SER A 56 2.11 -2.95 20.73
C SER A 56 2.58 -1.86 19.75
N VAL A 57 2.04 -1.84 18.52
CA VAL A 57 2.42 -0.87 17.49
C VAL A 57 1.20 -0.16 16.93
N TRP A 58 0.26 -0.92 16.35
CA TRP A 58 -0.81 -0.34 15.53
C TRP A 58 -2.04 0.08 16.34
N MET A 59 -2.36 -0.68 17.39
CA MET A 59 -3.44 -0.39 18.35
C MET A 59 -2.91 0.16 19.67
N SER A 60 -1.74 0.80 19.63
CA SER A 60 -1.17 1.57 20.73
C SER A 60 -1.03 3.03 20.34
N GLU A 61 -1.13 3.91 21.34
CA GLU A 61 -0.75 5.31 21.15
C GLU A 61 0.76 5.40 20.84
N PRO A 62 1.20 6.34 19.98
CA PRO A 62 0.39 7.42 19.40
C PRO A 62 -0.32 7.07 18.07
N ARG A 63 -0.13 5.86 17.52
CA ARG A 63 -0.76 5.46 16.25
C ARG A 63 -2.27 5.30 16.37
N LEU A 64 -2.74 4.69 17.44
CA LEU A 64 -4.17 4.61 17.77
C LEU A 64 -4.73 6.02 18.02
N ASP A 65 -5.82 6.36 17.34
CA ASP A 65 -6.67 7.48 17.72
C ASP A 65 -7.76 6.97 18.69
N PRO A 66 -7.79 7.42 19.96
CA PRO A 66 -8.72 6.90 20.96
C PRO A 66 -10.18 7.28 20.69
N ILE A 67 -10.43 8.31 19.88
CA ILE A 67 -11.78 8.81 19.58
C ILE A 67 -12.47 7.91 18.56
N THR A 68 -11.82 7.69 17.41
CA THR A 68 -12.37 6.85 16.34
C THR A 68 -12.12 5.37 16.59
N GLY A 69 -11.06 5.02 17.32
CA GLY A 69 -10.56 3.65 17.45
C GLY A 69 -9.86 3.13 16.19
N LEU A 70 -9.53 4.02 15.24
CA LEU A 70 -8.73 3.72 14.05
C LEU A 70 -7.25 4.05 14.29
N SER A 71 -6.39 3.52 13.42
CA SER A 71 -4.94 3.73 13.50
C SER A 71 -4.47 4.67 12.41
N ARG A 72 -3.35 5.35 12.70
CA ARG A 72 -2.65 6.31 11.86
C ARG A 72 -1.18 5.92 11.77
N TYR A 73 -0.49 6.31 10.71
CA TYR A 73 0.96 6.30 10.71
C TYR A 73 1.46 7.45 11.57
N ARG A 74 2.00 7.15 12.75
CA ARG A 74 2.47 8.16 13.70
C ARG A 74 3.68 7.62 14.47
N PRO A 75 4.85 7.55 13.81
CA PRO A 75 6.05 6.97 14.41
C PRO A 75 6.65 7.85 15.52
N GLU A 76 7.28 7.19 16.50
CA GLU A 76 7.82 7.82 17.72
C GLU A 76 9.18 8.53 17.51
N GLY A 77 9.75 8.49 16.30
CA GLY A 77 11.07 9.08 16.03
C GLY A 77 11.12 10.57 16.37
N MET A 78 12.31 11.08 16.67
CA MET A 78 12.57 12.50 16.99
C MET A 78 13.71 13.04 16.13
N GLY A 79 13.78 14.36 16.00
CA GLY A 79 14.83 15.05 15.26
C GLY A 79 14.68 14.97 13.74
N VAL A 80 15.72 15.43 13.04
CA VAL A 80 15.83 15.42 11.59
C VAL A 80 16.21 14.00 11.12
N PRO A 81 15.48 13.40 10.16
CA PRO A 81 15.82 12.10 9.59
C PRO A 81 17.25 12.10 9.01
N PRO A 82 18.16 11.24 9.50
CA PRO A 82 19.56 11.27 9.10
C PRO A 82 19.85 10.61 7.74
N GLU A 83 18.88 9.87 7.17
CA GLU A 83 19.07 9.10 5.93
C GLU A 83 18.83 9.89 4.64
N THR A 84 18.31 11.11 4.73
CA THR A 84 18.02 11.94 3.56
C THR A 84 19.29 12.58 3.00
N GLU A 85 19.20 13.11 1.78
CA GLU A 85 20.25 13.96 1.22
C GLU A 85 20.55 15.14 2.14
N ALA A 86 21.82 15.57 2.23
CA ALA A 86 22.26 16.60 3.16
C ALA A 86 21.52 17.94 2.98
N THR A 87 21.10 18.24 1.75
CA THR A 87 20.39 19.49 1.39
C THR A 87 18.87 19.38 1.51
N HIS A 88 18.33 18.17 1.77
CA HIS A 88 16.90 17.88 1.65
C HIS A 88 16.03 18.79 2.52
N PHE A 89 16.43 19.04 3.76
CA PHE A 89 15.66 19.86 4.71
C PHE A 89 16.16 21.29 4.89
N VAL A 90 17.14 21.75 4.08
CA VAL A 90 17.74 23.08 4.25
C VAL A 90 16.68 24.19 4.19
N HIS A 91 15.82 24.15 3.18
CA HIS A 91 14.75 25.14 3.00
C HIS A 91 13.71 25.15 4.13
N ILE A 92 13.52 24.03 4.83
CA ILE A 92 12.61 23.94 5.99
C ILE A 92 13.27 24.46 7.27
N LEU A 93 14.56 24.18 7.44
CA LEU A 93 15.31 24.50 8.65
C LEU A 93 15.83 25.95 8.66
N ASP A 94 16.11 26.53 7.49
CA ASP A 94 16.66 27.89 7.33
C ASP A 94 15.94 29.00 8.13
N PRO A 95 14.60 29.06 8.15
CA PRO A 95 13.88 30.03 8.98
C PRO A 95 14.19 29.88 10.48
N TYR A 96 14.32 28.65 10.97
CA TYR A 96 14.62 28.35 12.37
C TYR A 96 16.09 28.59 12.71
N VAL A 97 17.01 28.28 11.78
CA VAL A 97 18.44 28.60 11.89
C VAL A 97 18.62 30.11 12.09
N LYS A 98 17.93 30.93 11.29
CA LYS A 98 17.93 32.39 11.42
C LYS A 98 17.29 32.87 12.73
N LYS A 99 16.15 32.27 13.12
CA LYS A 99 15.45 32.57 14.38
C LYS A 99 16.34 32.39 15.61
N HIS A 100 17.15 31.33 15.64
CA HIS A 100 18.04 31.01 16.76
C HIS A 100 19.45 31.61 16.65
N ASN A 101 19.75 32.32 15.57
CA ASN A 101 21.07 32.90 15.31
C ASN A 101 22.21 31.87 15.43
N MET A 102 22.00 30.68 14.85
CA MET A 102 22.95 29.56 14.85
C MET A 102 23.45 29.30 13.43
N THR A 103 24.55 28.55 13.28
CA THR A 103 24.85 27.89 12.00
C THR A 103 23.89 26.72 11.78
N PHE A 104 23.75 26.25 10.53
CA PHE A 104 22.91 25.10 10.20
C PHE A 104 23.27 23.86 11.04
N GLU A 105 24.57 23.53 11.12
CA GLU A 105 25.07 22.39 11.90
C GLU A 105 24.78 22.53 13.40
N GLN A 106 24.96 23.73 13.95
CA GLN A 106 24.66 24.02 15.36
C GLN A 106 23.17 23.85 15.66
N PHE A 107 22.30 24.37 14.79
CA PHE A 107 20.86 24.26 14.95
C PHE A 107 20.40 22.80 14.86
N VAL A 108 20.85 22.04 13.85
CA VAL A 108 20.48 20.63 13.69
C VAL A 108 20.93 19.82 14.91
N ARG A 109 22.15 20.05 15.42
CA ARG A 109 22.63 19.42 16.67
C ARG A 109 21.71 19.79 17.83
N ALA A 110 21.49 21.08 18.05
CA ALA A 110 20.69 21.57 19.17
C ALA A 110 19.26 21.00 19.13
N TYR A 111 18.65 20.93 17.94
CA TYR A 111 17.31 20.37 17.73
C TYR A 111 17.29 18.86 17.99
N ASN A 112 18.22 18.10 17.42
CA ASN A 112 18.29 16.65 17.60
C ASN A 112 18.57 16.24 19.06
N HIS A 113 19.24 17.09 19.84
CA HIS A 113 19.51 16.86 21.26
C HIS A 113 18.48 17.51 22.20
N GLY A 114 17.44 18.16 21.67
CA GLY A 114 16.38 18.80 22.47
C GLY A 114 16.84 20.05 23.23
N GLU A 115 17.96 20.65 22.83
CA GLU A 115 18.49 21.92 23.37
C GLU A 115 17.64 23.11 22.88
N VAL A 116 17.02 23.00 21.69
CA VAL A 116 16.00 23.92 21.18
C VAL A 116 14.66 23.20 21.02
N LYS A 117 13.56 23.91 21.22
CA LYS A 117 12.19 23.37 21.10
C LYS A 117 11.41 24.18 20.07
N GLU A 118 10.96 23.51 19.03
CA GLU A 118 10.19 24.11 17.93
C GLU A 118 8.99 23.21 17.61
N PRO A 119 7.84 23.39 18.29
CA PRO A 119 6.69 22.50 18.13
C PRO A 119 6.17 22.39 16.68
N GLU A 120 6.24 23.48 15.91
CA GLU A 120 5.86 23.48 14.48
C GLU A 120 6.81 22.62 13.64
N LEU A 121 8.10 22.60 13.99
CA LEU A 121 9.11 21.76 13.35
C LEU A 121 8.98 20.29 13.79
N ASP A 122 8.65 20.05 15.06
CA ASP A 122 8.32 18.73 15.59
C ASP A 122 7.13 18.11 14.83
N GLU A 123 6.08 18.91 14.60
CA GLU A 123 4.90 18.53 13.82
C GLU A 123 5.26 18.24 12.36
N TYR A 124 6.03 19.12 11.71
CA TYR A 124 6.52 18.87 10.34
C TYR A 124 7.23 17.52 10.22
N PHE A 125 8.21 17.24 11.10
CA PHE A 125 8.96 15.99 11.03
C PHE A 125 8.14 14.77 11.48
N MET A 126 7.10 14.95 12.31
CA MET A 126 6.13 13.90 12.59
C MET A 126 5.39 13.49 11.31
N HIS A 127 4.95 14.47 10.52
CA HIS A 127 4.32 14.22 9.23
C HIS A 127 5.29 13.59 8.21
N ASP A 128 6.53 14.08 8.07
CA ASP A 128 7.54 13.45 7.18
C ASP A 128 7.77 11.97 7.54
N ARG A 129 7.99 11.66 8.82
CA ARG A 129 8.21 10.27 9.24
C ARG A 129 6.96 9.40 9.03
N ALA A 130 5.76 9.96 9.22
CA ALA A 130 4.50 9.27 8.95
C ALA A 130 4.33 8.95 7.46
N VAL A 131 4.67 9.90 6.57
CA VAL A 131 4.69 9.68 5.12
C VAL A 131 5.60 8.50 4.76
N ARG A 132 6.81 8.43 5.33
CA ARG A 132 7.75 7.31 5.14
C ARG A 132 7.27 5.98 5.75
N GLU A 133 6.56 6.02 6.88
CA GLU A 133 5.96 4.83 7.48
C GLU A 133 4.79 4.30 6.65
N SER A 134 4.08 5.16 5.92
CA SER A 134 3.02 4.75 5.00
C SER A 134 3.52 4.03 3.75
N GLY A 135 4.82 4.14 3.45
CA GLY A 135 5.43 3.66 2.20
C GLY A 135 5.08 4.48 0.95
N HIS A 136 4.34 5.57 1.10
CA HIS A 136 3.95 6.48 0.01
C HIS A 136 4.73 7.81 0.08
N ASP A 137 6.03 7.74 0.36
CA ASP A 137 6.96 8.87 0.38
C ASP A 137 7.43 9.25 -1.04
N THR A 138 6.99 10.34 -1.67
CA THR A 138 5.96 11.30 -1.21
C THR A 138 4.71 11.35 -2.11
N SER A 139 3.61 11.85 -1.55
CA SER A 139 2.32 12.08 -2.20
C SER A 139 1.63 13.28 -1.57
N TYR A 140 0.99 14.13 -2.39
CA TYR A 140 0.17 15.24 -1.92
C TYR A 140 -1.06 14.81 -1.11
N ARG A 141 -1.43 13.52 -1.13
CA ARG A 141 -2.38 12.94 -0.18
C ARG A 141 -1.91 13.09 1.27
N LEU A 142 -0.61 13.06 1.51
CA LEU A 142 -0.01 12.83 2.83
C LEU A 142 0.92 13.95 3.33
N GLU A 143 1.50 14.75 2.43
CA GLU A 143 2.40 15.85 2.78
C GLU A 143 1.76 16.80 3.81
N GLY A 144 2.44 17.01 4.95
CA GLY A 144 1.98 17.91 6.01
C GLY A 144 0.73 17.48 6.80
N VAL A 145 0.14 16.30 6.50
CA VAL A 145 -1.11 15.86 7.15
C VAL A 145 -1.11 14.38 7.57
N CYS A 146 -0.21 13.55 7.03
CA CYS A 146 -0.20 12.08 7.21
C CYS A 146 -0.42 11.57 8.65
N ALA A 147 0.30 12.13 9.63
CA ALA A 147 0.22 11.72 11.03
C ALA A 147 -1.14 11.97 11.72
N ASN A 148 -2.03 12.74 11.08
CA ASN A 148 -3.39 13.00 11.53
C ASN A 148 -4.41 12.10 10.83
N LEU A 149 -4.04 11.47 9.72
CA LEU A 149 -4.95 10.69 8.90
C LEU A 149 -5.07 9.25 9.42
N ALA A 150 -6.28 8.85 9.75
CA ALA A 150 -6.64 7.44 9.71
C ALA A 150 -6.83 7.10 8.23
N THR A 151 -5.92 6.31 7.66
CA THR A 151 -5.93 6.06 6.22
C THR A 151 -6.68 4.79 5.87
N ILE A 152 -7.29 4.73 4.68
CA ILE A 152 -7.99 3.52 4.21
C ILE A 152 -7.01 2.36 4.01
N ASP A 153 -5.75 2.64 3.65
CA ASP A 153 -4.72 1.62 3.51
C ASP A 153 -4.46 0.90 4.84
N LEU A 154 -3.97 1.60 5.87
CA LEU A 154 -3.64 1.00 7.16
C LEU A 154 -4.84 0.30 7.79
N ASN A 155 -6.01 0.92 7.77
CA ASN A 155 -7.20 0.36 8.40
C ASN A 155 -7.78 -0.83 7.63
N SER A 156 -7.55 -0.94 6.31
CA SER A 156 -7.80 -2.17 5.56
C SER A 156 -6.82 -3.28 5.96
N LEU A 157 -5.54 -2.97 6.11
CA LEU A 157 -4.53 -3.96 6.54
C LEU A 157 -4.77 -4.46 7.96
N LEU A 158 -5.20 -3.59 8.88
CA LEU A 158 -5.54 -4.01 10.24
C LEU A 158 -6.83 -4.84 10.30
N PHE A 159 -7.81 -4.56 9.44
CA PHE A 159 -8.96 -5.46 9.26
C PHE A 159 -8.51 -6.84 8.77
N LYS A 160 -7.55 -6.87 7.83
CA LYS A 160 -6.97 -8.13 7.35
C LYS A 160 -6.24 -8.89 8.46
N TYR A 161 -5.46 -8.20 9.30
CA TYR A 161 -4.85 -8.82 10.49
C TYR A 161 -5.91 -9.43 11.40
N GLU A 162 -6.95 -8.67 11.75
CA GLU A 162 -8.00 -9.12 12.65
C GLU A 162 -8.72 -10.37 12.11
N THR A 163 -9.05 -10.37 10.82
CA THR A 163 -9.75 -11.50 10.18
C THR A 163 -8.86 -12.71 9.94
N ASP A 164 -7.59 -12.52 9.55
CA ASP A 164 -6.63 -13.61 9.40
C ASP A 164 -6.31 -14.28 10.74
N ILE A 165 -6.08 -13.49 11.79
CA ILE A 165 -5.82 -14.01 13.14
C ILE A 165 -7.05 -14.82 13.61
N ALA A 166 -8.26 -14.25 13.49
CA ALA A 166 -9.49 -14.95 13.86
C ALA A 166 -9.63 -16.29 13.12
N ARG A 167 -9.47 -16.28 11.79
CA ARG A 167 -9.60 -17.47 10.95
C ARG A 167 -8.54 -18.51 11.29
N THR A 168 -7.29 -18.10 11.47
CA THR A 168 -6.22 -19.05 11.78
C THR A 168 -6.40 -19.68 13.16
N ILE A 169 -6.76 -18.90 14.18
CA ILE A 169 -7.07 -19.44 15.52
C ILE A 169 -8.18 -20.49 15.42
N ARG A 170 -9.26 -20.18 14.70
CA ARG A 170 -10.40 -21.09 14.50
C ARG A 170 -10.02 -22.36 13.75
N SER A 171 -9.45 -22.21 12.55
CA SER A 171 -9.32 -23.30 11.59
C SER A 171 -8.05 -24.14 11.76
N VAL A 172 -6.99 -23.58 12.34
CA VAL A 172 -5.68 -24.26 12.46
C VAL A 172 -5.37 -24.64 13.91
N PHE A 173 -5.82 -23.82 14.86
CA PHE A 173 -5.57 -23.99 16.29
C PHE A 173 -6.83 -24.37 17.09
N ASN A 174 -7.87 -24.88 16.43
CA ASN A 174 -9.10 -25.36 17.07
C ASN A 174 -9.72 -24.36 18.06
N ASP A 175 -9.70 -23.09 17.66
CA ASP A 175 -10.18 -21.93 18.41
C ASP A 175 -9.44 -21.66 19.74
N LYS A 176 -8.23 -22.22 19.91
CA LYS A 176 -7.43 -22.11 21.13
C LYS A 176 -5.96 -21.88 20.80
N LEU A 177 -5.51 -20.64 20.91
CA LEU A 177 -4.09 -20.28 20.79
C LEU A 177 -3.57 -19.82 22.15
N ALA A 178 -2.68 -20.61 22.77
CA ALA A 178 -2.02 -20.22 24.01
C ALA A 178 -1.01 -19.10 23.75
N MET A 179 -1.04 -18.05 24.57
CA MET A 179 -0.11 -16.93 24.52
C MET A 179 1.17 -17.25 25.30
N PRO A 180 2.34 -17.35 24.67
CA PRO A 180 3.61 -17.53 25.38
C PRO A 180 4.10 -16.23 26.02
N GLU A 181 4.93 -16.34 27.07
CA GLU A 181 5.46 -15.20 27.83
C GLU A 181 6.20 -14.19 26.93
N GLU A 182 7.00 -14.66 25.97
CA GLU A 182 7.81 -13.82 25.09
C GLU A 182 6.97 -12.93 24.14
N PHE A 183 5.69 -13.27 23.95
CA PHE A 183 4.75 -12.51 23.13
C PHE A 183 3.81 -11.61 23.94
N CYS A 184 3.81 -11.68 25.28
CA CYS A 184 2.90 -10.91 26.13
C CYS A 184 3.27 -9.43 26.22
N ALA A 185 4.57 -9.09 26.21
CA ALA A 185 5.04 -7.72 26.41
C ALA A 185 4.45 -6.73 25.37
N GLY A 186 3.80 -5.67 25.87
CA GLY A 186 3.11 -4.66 25.04
C GLY A 186 1.73 -5.09 24.53
N THR A 187 1.19 -6.21 25.03
CA THR A 187 -0.15 -6.71 24.71
C THR A 187 -1.01 -6.76 25.98
N PRO A 188 -2.36 -6.84 25.86
CA PRO A 188 -3.23 -6.97 27.02
C PRO A 188 -3.27 -8.40 27.60
N TYR A 189 -2.46 -9.34 27.09
CA TYR A 189 -2.57 -10.77 27.39
C TYR A 189 -1.54 -11.24 28.42
N GLN A 190 -1.88 -12.30 29.15
CA GLN A 190 -1.00 -12.94 30.14
C GLN A 190 -0.38 -14.25 29.63
N PRO A 191 0.78 -14.67 30.16
CA PRO A 191 1.38 -15.97 29.82
C PRO A 191 0.41 -17.12 30.11
N GLY A 192 0.24 -18.01 29.13
CA GLY A 192 -0.68 -19.15 29.20
C GLY A 192 -2.15 -18.82 28.89
N GLU A 193 -2.50 -17.55 28.67
CA GLU A 193 -3.87 -17.16 28.30
C GLU A 193 -4.27 -17.80 26.96
N ILE A 194 -5.49 -18.35 26.90
CA ILE A 194 -6.02 -18.98 25.69
C ILE A 194 -6.82 -17.97 24.88
N LEU A 195 -6.30 -17.62 23.71
CA LEU A 195 -6.97 -16.73 22.77
C LEU A 195 -7.94 -17.50 21.87
N SER A 196 -9.13 -16.93 21.68
CA SER A 196 -10.15 -17.45 20.75
C SER A 196 -10.43 -16.47 19.60
N SER A 197 -10.96 -16.99 18.50
CA SER A 197 -11.29 -16.22 17.30
C SER A 197 -12.38 -15.17 17.56
N ALA A 198 -13.32 -15.43 18.46
CA ALA A 198 -14.47 -14.55 18.73
C ALA A 198 -14.08 -13.14 19.17
N ALA A 199 -12.97 -12.98 19.91
CA ALA A 199 -12.48 -11.66 20.30
C ALA A 199 -11.97 -10.86 19.09
N TRP A 200 -11.36 -11.52 18.12
CA TRP A 200 -10.85 -10.92 16.89
C TRP A 200 -11.96 -10.61 15.89
N ASP A 201 -12.99 -11.47 15.76
CA ASP A 201 -14.16 -11.15 14.93
C ASP A 201 -14.88 -9.88 15.42
N ARG A 202 -14.97 -9.67 16.73
CA ARG A 202 -15.54 -8.45 17.31
C ARG A 202 -14.72 -7.21 16.95
N ARG A 203 -13.38 -7.31 16.93
CA ARG A 203 -12.48 -6.23 16.51
C ARG A 203 -12.66 -5.90 15.03
N ALA A 204 -12.64 -6.91 14.16
CA ALA A 204 -12.90 -6.78 12.72
C ALA A 204 -14.26 -6.12 12.45
N LYS A 205 -15.32 -6.57 13.14
CA LYS A 205 -16.67 -5.99 13.00
C LYS A 205 -16.69 -4.52 13.43
N ARG A 206 -16.04 -4.16 14.54
CA ARG A 206 -15.96 -2.76 14.99
C ARG A 206 -15.22 -1.90 13.98
N ARG A 207 -14.06 -2.36 13.49
CA ARG A 207 -13.28 -1.63 12.48
C ARG A 207 -14.09 -1.41 11.20
N LYS A 208 -14.74 -2.45 10.70
CA LYS A 208 -15.63 -2.34 9.53
C LYS A 208 -16.69 -1.26 9.72
N LEU A 209 -17.40 -1.27 10.85
CA LEU A 209 -18.44 -0.26 11.13
C LEU A 209 -17.87 1.16 11.17
N THR A 210 -16.70 1.35 11.79
CA THR A 210 -16.05 2.67 11.86
C THR A 210 -15.55 3.14 10.49
N VAL A 211 -14.87 2.26 9.73
CA VAL A 211 -14.40 2.57 8.36
C VAL A 211 -15.58 2.88 7.45
N ASP A 212 -16.64 2.08 7.47
CA ASP A 212 -17.86 2.36 6.70
C ASP A 212 -18.48 3.71 7.08
N LYS A 213 -18.46 4.09 8.36
CA LYS A 213 -19.04 5.36 8.82
C LYS A 213 -18.21 6.58 8.43
N LEU A 214 -16.88 6.50 8.57
CA LEU A 214 -16.00 7.67 8.48
C LEU A 214 -15.37 7.84 7.11
N MET A 215 -15.19 6.75 6.35
CA MET A 215 -14.37 6.74 5.14
C MET A 215 -15.18 6.50 3.87
N TRP A 216 -16.27 5.73 3.92
CA TRP A 216 -17.07 5.43 2.73
C TRP A 216 -17.81 6.67 2.24
N ASN A 217 -17.71 6.97 0.94
CA ASN A 217 -18.51 7.97 0.25
C ASN A 217 -19.39 7.28 -0.82
N GLU A 218 -20.70 7.29 -0.59
CA GLU A 218 -21.68 6.65 -1.49
C GLU A 218 -21.80 7.36 -2.85
N GLU A 219 -21.66 8.68 -2.87
CA GLU A 219 -21.75 9.49 -4.10
C GLU A 219 -20.60 9.13 -5.03
N GLU A 220 -19.38 9.17 -4.51
CA GLU A 220 -18.15 8.84 -5.25
C GLU A 220 -17.94 7.33 -5.44
N GLY A 221 -18.60 6.50 -4.63
CA GLY A 221 -18.43 5.05 -4.64
C GLY A 221 -17.03 4.60 -4.20
N MET A 222 -16.40 5.30 -3.25
CA MET A 222 -15.03 5.05 -2.81
C MET A 222 -14.83 5.30 -1.32
N PHE A 223 -13.78 4.72 -0.75
CA PHE A 223 -13.29 5.06 0.58
C PHE A 223 -12.23 6.17 0.50
N PHE A 224 -12.33 7.14 1.41
CA PHE A 224 -11.37 8.23 1.59
C PHE A 224 -10.72 8.15 2.96
N ASP A 225 -9.53 8.74 3.10
CA ASP A 225 -8.89 8.89 4.41
C ASP A 225 -9.73 9.81 5.32
N TYR A 226 -9.57 9.66 6.64
CA TYR A 226 -10.27 10.48 7.63
C TYR A 226 -9.26 11.24 8.50
N ASP A 227 -9.36 12.56 8.52
CA ASP A 227 -8.53 13.41 9.37
C ASP A 227 -9.08 13.38 10.80
N THR A 228 -8.32 12.76 11.71
CA THR A 228 -8.72 12.61 13.12
C THR A 228 -8.65 13.90 13.93
N VAL A 229 -7.87 14.88 13.47
CA VAL A 229 -7.72 16.18 14.13
C VAL A 229 -8.87 17.10 13.71
N LYS A 230 -9.08 17.24 12.40
CA LYS A 230 -10.19 18.04 11.85
C LYS A 230 -11.55 17.35 11.98
N ARG A 231 -11.54 16.04 12.22
CA ARG A 231 -12.72 15.16 12.33
C ARG A 231 -13.59 15.16 11.08
N GLU A 232 -12.93 15.23 9.92
CA GLU A 232 -13.57 15.28 8.61
C GLU A 232 -12.99 14.22 7.67
N ARG A 233 -13.82 13.74 6.75
CA ARG A 233 -13.39 12.84 5.68
C ARG A 233 -12.65 13.67 4.63
N CYS A 234 -11.49 13.20 4.19
CA CYS A 234 -10.72 13.83 3.13
C CYS A 234 -11.43 13.70 1.77
N THR A 235 -10.95 14.47 0.79
CA THR A 235 -11.45 14.45 -0.59
C THR A 235 -10.45 13.92 -1.60
N TYR A 236 -9.24 13.55 -1.17
CA TYR A 236 -8.21 13.03 -2.07
C TYR A 236 -8.55 11.61 -2.53
N GLU A 237 -8.73 11.44 -3.84
CA GLU A 237 -9.03 10.17 -4.47
C GLU A 237 -7.76 9.35 -4.67
N THR A 238 -7.67 8.20 -4.00
CA THR A 238 -6.48 7.35 -3.98
C THR A 238 -6.82 5.92 -4.39
N CYS A 239 -5.92 5.30 -5.15
CA CYS A 239 -6.03 3.91 -5.57
C CYS A 239 -6.04 2.93 -4.39
N THR A 240 -5.52 3.36 -3.23
CA THR A 240 -5.55 2.55 -1.99
C THR A 240 -6.96 2.24 -1.51
N THR A 241 -8.00 2.91 -2.03
CA THR A 241 -9.41 2.51 -1.83
C THR A 241 -9.64 1.02 -2.13
N PHE A 242 -8.96 0.44 -3.14
CA PHE A 242 -9.09 -0.98 -3.50
C PHE A 242 -8.46 -1.94 -2.49
N TRP A 243 -7.70 -1.44 -1.52
CA TRP A 243 -7.21 -2.26 -0.40
C TRP A 243 -8.37 -2.70 0.49
N ALA A 244 -9.48 -1.96 0.49
CA ALA A 244 -10.72 -2.38 1.11
C ALA A 244 -11.29 -3.67 0.48
N LEU A 245 -11.19 -3.80 -0.85
CA LEU A 245 -11.55 -5.04 -1.55
C LEU A 245 -10.55 -6.16 -1.24
N TRP A 246 -9.25 -5.87 -1.27
CA TRP A 246 -8.22 -6.85 -0.94
C TRP A 246 -8.41 -7.44 0.46
N ALA A 247 -8.61 -6.57 1.44
CA ALA A 247 -8.83 -6.95 2.83
C ALA A 247 -10.17 -7.66 3.05
N GLY A 248 -11.14 -7.42 2.16
CA GLY A 248 -12.51 -7.94 2.28
C GLY A 248 -13.36 -7.15 3.29
N ILE A 249 -13.01 -5.88 3.55
CA ILE A 249 -13.78 -5.03 4.47
C ILE A 249 -15.02 -4.44 3.78
N ALA A 250 -15.00 -4.27 2.45
CA ALA A 250 -16.14 -3.75 1.70
C ALA A 250 -17.33 -4.73 1.70
N THR A 251 -18.55 -4.21 1.60
CA THR A 251 -19.73 -5.03 1.27
C THR A 251 -19.79 -5.32 -0.24
N PRO A 252 -20.51 -6.35 -0.69
CA PRO A 252 -20.73 -6.58 -2.13
C PRO A 252 -21.32 -5.36 -2.86
N LYS A 253 -22.22 -4.61 -2.20
CA LYS A 253 -22.77 -3.36 -2.74
C LYS A 253 -21.69 -2.29 -2.92
N GLN A 254 -20.87 -2.06 -1.90
CA GLN A 254 -19.74 -1.11 -1.99
C GLN A 254 -18.76 -1.52 -3.08
N ALA A 255 -18.45 -2.82 -3.21
CA ALA A 255 -17.56 -3.31 -4.26
C ALA A 255 -18.11 -3.05 -5.67
N ALA A 256 -19.40 -3.27 -5.90
CA ALA A 256 -20.05 -2.94 -7.17
C ALA A 256 -20.00 -1.43 -7.47
N GLU A 257 -20.25 -0.57 -6.47
CA GLU A 257 -20.14 0.88 -6.64
C GLU A 257 -18.69 1.32 -6.90
N MET A 258 -17.71 0.72 -6.22
CA MET A 258 -16.29 0.98 -6.47
C MET A 258 -15.88 0.61 -7.89
N VAL A 259 -16.35 -0.50 -8.44
CA VAL A 259 -16.07 -0.89 -9.83
C VAL A 259 -16.78 0.05 -10.81
N ARG A 260 -18.02 0.43 -10.52
CA ARG A 260 -18.83 1.27 -11.41
C ARG A 260 -18.39 2.73 -11.45
N LYS A 261 -18.04 3.31 -10.30
CA LYS A 261 -17.74 4.75 -10.15
C LYS A 261 -16.26 5.02 -9.88
N GLY A 262 -15.64 4.24 -9.01
CA GLY A 262 -14.26 4.50 -8.56
C GLY A 262 -13.19 4.05 -9.54
N LEU A 263 -13.28 2.80 -10.03
CA LEU A 263 -12.29 2.21 -10.93
C LEU A 263 -12.04 3.03 -12.21
N PRO A 264 -13.06 3.56 -12.91
CA PRO A 264 -12.84 4.39 -14.10
C PRO A 264 -12.00 5.65 -13.84
N LYS A 265 -11.93 6.13 -12.60
CA LYS A 265 -11.13 7.32 -12.26
C LYS A 265 -9.62 7.04 -12.22
N PHE A 266 -9.23 5.79 -11.97
CA PHE A 266 -7.81 5.40 -11.84
C PHE A 266 -7.30 4.61 -13.04
N GLU A 267 -8.19 3.94 -13.78
CA GLU A 267 -7.80 3.07 -14.88
C GLU A 267 -7.38 3.87 -16.13
N VAL A 268 -6.10 3.78 -16.47
CA VAL A 268 -5.48 4.43 -17.62
C VAL A 268 -4.88 3.40 -18.58
N TYR A 269 -3.93 3.80 -19.42
CA TYR A 269 -3.32 2.95 -20.43
C TYR A 269 -2.59 1.74 -19.83
N GLY A 270 -1.71 1.97 -18.86
CA GLY A 270 -0.81 0.98 -18.27
C GLY A 270 -1.30 0.33 -16.98
N GLY A 271 -2.57 0.52 -16.60
CA GLY A 271 -3.13 0.00 -15.34
C GLY A 271 -3.74 1.12 -14.50
N LEU A 272 -3.43 1.14 -13.20
CA LEU A 272 -3.99 2.11 -12.24
C LEU A 272 -2.99 3.19 -11.84
N VAL A 273 -3.39 4.46 -11.94
CA VAL A 273 -2.67 5.59 -11.32
C VAL A 273 -2.85 5.59 -9.80
N SER A 274 -1.89 6.16 -9.07
CA SER A 274 -1.86 6.16 -7.60
C SER A 274 -2.93 7.06 -6.95
N GLY A 275 -3.24 8.17 -7.61
CA GLY A 275 -4.34 9.08 -7.31
C GLY A 275 -4.85 9.72 -8.58
N THR A 276 -5.98 10.42 -8.54
CA THR A 276 -6.51 11.11 -9.74
C THR A 276 -5.74 12.40 -10.01
N GLU A 277 -5.72 12.82 -11.27
CA GLU A 277 -5.10 14.10 -11.66
C GLU A 277 -5.75 15.29 -10.92
N GLU A 278 -7.08 15.27 -10.78
CA GLU A 278 -7.84 16.28 -10.06
C GLU A 278 -7.41 16.36 -8.59
N SER A 279 -7.31 15.22 -7.90
CA SER A 279 -6.89 15.17 -6.50
C SER A 279 -5.43 15.60 -6.31
N ARG A 280 -4.52 15.16 -7.21
CA ARG A 280 -3.13 15.65 -7.22
C ARG A 280 -3.12 17.17 -7.35
N GLY A 281 -3.99 17.74 -8.20
CA GLY A 281 -4.05 19.16 -8.49
C GLY A 281 -2.91 19.64 -9.41
N ALA A 282 -2.79 20.95 -9.56
CA ALA A 282 -1.80 21.58 -10.44
C ALA A 282 -0.36 21.39 -9.93
N VAL A 283 0.56 21.12 -10.86
CA VAL A 283 1.99 20.99 -10.59
C VAL A 283 2.77 22.15 -11.23
N GLY A 284 3.89 22.52 -10.63
CA GLY A 284 4.76 23.59 -11.12
C GLY A 284 6.05 23.69 -10.32
N LEU A 285 6.87 24.71 -10.58
CA LEU A 285 8.17 24.89 -9.91
C LEU A 285 8.06 24.91 -8.37
N ASN A 286 7.01 25.54 -7.83
CA ASN A 286 6.78 25.65 -6.39
C ASN A 286 5.97 24.47 -5.80
N ARG A 287 5.49 23.56 -6.65
CA ARG A 287 4.69 22.39 -6.27
C ARG A 287 5.01 21.26 -7.27
N PRO A 288 6.22 20.69 -7.22
CA PRO A 288 6.67 19.70 -8.20
C PRO A 288 5.82 18.43 -8.10
N ASN A 289 5.86 17.57 -9.12
CA ASN A 289 5.14 16.31 -9.04
C ASN A 289 5.75 15.38 -7.97
N ARG A 290 4.93 14.54 -7.34
CA ARG A 290 5.37 13.56 -6.34
C ARG A 290 5.25 12.14 -6.89
N GLN A 291 6.11 11.24 -6.43
CA GLN A 291 6.24 9.92 -7.05
C GLN A 291 5.06 8.97 -6.80
N TRP A 292 4.29 9.17 -5.72
CA TRP A 292 3.09 8.40 -5.40
C TRP A 292 1.77 9.09 -5.81
N ASP A 293 1.82 10.00 -6.77
CA ASP A 293 0.65 10.67 -7.36
C ASP A 293 0.52 10.41 -8.87
N PHE A 294 -0.56 10.89 -9.48
CA PHE A 294 -0.73 10.91 -10.93
C PHE A 294 0.49 11.57 -11.62
N PRO A 295 1.04 11.00 -12.72
CA PRO A 295 0.51 9.91 -13.55
C PRO A 295 1.09 8.52 -13.22
N TYR A 296 1.74 8.35 -12.06
CA TYR A 296 2.51 7.15 -11.78
C TYR A 296 1.66 6.00 -11.25
N GLY A 297 2.04 4.79 -11.67
CA GLY A 297 1.48 3.54 -11.19
C GLY A 297 2.56 2.67 -10.55
N TRP A 298 2.20 2.09 -9.40
CA TRP A 298 3.12 1.26 -8.62
C TRP A 298 2.69 -0.20 -8.57
N PRO A 299 3.62 -1.17 -8.46
CA PRO A 299 3.27 -2.58 -8.45
C PRO A 299 2.37 -3.03 -7.29
N PRO A 300 2.58 -2.58 -6.03
CA PRO A 300 1.74 -3.00 -4.91
C PRO A 300 0.26 -2.67 -5.11
N GLN A 301 -0.07 -1.46 -5.56
CA GLN A 301 -1.47 -1.06 -5.76
C GLN A 301 -2.14 -1.87 -6.88
N GLN A 302 -1.40 -2.25 -7.94
CA GLN A 302 -1.97 -3.12 -8.97
C GLN A 302 -2.31 -4.50 -8.40
N MET A 303 -1.33 -5.15 -7.74
CA MET A 303 -1.49 -6.51 -7.22
C MET A 303 -2.61 -6.61 -6.17
N LEU A 304 -2.70 -5.61 -5.29
CA LEU A 304 -3.75 -5.55 -4.27
C LEU A 304 -5.13 -5.31 -4.91
N ALA A 305 -5.22 -4.42 -5.91
CA ALA A 305 -6.46 -4.18 -6.63
C ALA A 305 -6.94 -5.42 -7.40
N TRP A 306 -6.08 -6.12 -8.14
CA TRP A 306 -6.45 -7.35 -8.87
C TRP A 306 -7.00 -8.42 -7.93
N THR A 307 -6.28 -8.68 -6.84
CA THR A 307 -6.70 -9.66 -5.84
C THR A 307 -8.01 -9.25 -5.18
N GLY A 308 -8.19 -7.95 -4.90
CA GLY A 308 -9.42 -7.39 -4.35
C GLY A 308 -10.61 -7.55 -5.30
N LEU A 309 -10.43 -7.24 -6.57
CA LEU A 309 -11.47 -7.41 -7.60
C LEU A 309 -11.89 -8.88 -7.73
N ILE A 310 -10.92 -9.80 -7.82
CA ILE A 310 -11.19 -11.25 -7.88
C ILE A 310 -11.93 -11.75 -6.64
N ARG A 311 -11.59 -11.23 -5.45
CA ARG A 311 -12.28 -11.58 -4.19
C ARG A 311 -13.78 -11.30 -4.24
N TYR A 312 -14.18 -10.28 -4.99
CA TYR A 312 -15.59 -9.88 -5.17
C TYR A 312 -16.16 -10.31 -6.55
N SER A 313 -15.50 -11.26 -7.22
CA SER A 313 -15.93 -11.82 -8.51
C SER A 313 -15.89 -10.86 -9.71
N PHE A 314 -15.15 -9.75 -9.61
CA PHE A 314 -14.87 -8.82 -10.72
C PHE A 314 -13.63 -9.28 -11.51
N THR A 315 -13.68 -10.52 -12.01
CA THR A 315 -12.54 -11.17 -12.67
C THR A 315 -12.19 -10.51 -13.99
N GLU A 316 -13.19 -10.06 -14.76
CA GLU A 316 -12.97 -9.40 -16.06
C GLU A 316 -12.21 -8.07 -15.89
N GLU A 317 -12.58 -7.28 -14.88
CA GLU A 317 -11.88 -6.05 -14.53
C GLU A 317 -10.46 -6.33 -14.06
N ALA A 318 -10.26 -7.36 -13.22
CA ALA A 318 -8.93 -7.76 -12.77
C ALA A 318 -8.04 -8.21 -13.94
N GLU A 319 -8.56 -9.04 -14.86
CA GLU A 319 -7.85 -9.47 -16.06
C GLU A 319 -7.51 -8.29 -16.97
N ARG A 320 -8.44 -7.36 -17.19
CA ARG A 320 -8.24 -6.15 -17.99
C ARG A 320 -7.09 -5.30 -17.46
N ILE A 321 -7.12 -4.98 -16.16
CA ILE A 321 -6.12 -4.10 -15.54
C ILE A 321 -4.76 -4.82 -15.49
N ALA A 322 -4.75 -6.12 -15.15
CA ALA A 322 -3.53 -6.92 -15.17
C ALA A 322 -2.92 -6.96 -16.58
N TYR A 323 -3.73 -7.15 -17.62
CA TYR A 323 -3.26 -7.13 -19.01
C TYR A 323 -2.61 -5.80 -19.36
N LYS A 324 -3.26 -4.67 -19.03
CA LYS A 324 -2.72 -3.32 -19.28
C LYS A 324 -1.35 -3.11 -18.63
N TRP A 325 -1.21 -3.50 -17.37
CA TRP A 325 0.07 -3.43 -16.65
C TRP A 325 1.13 -4.32 -17.29
N LEU A 326 0.81 -5.60 -17.52
CA LEU A 326 1.74 -6.55 -18.14
C LEU A 326 2.17 -6.07 -19.52
N PHE A 327 1.24 -5.58 -20.34
CA PHE A 327 1.52 -5.07 -21.68
C PHE A 327 2.51 -3.90 -21.65
N MET A 328 2.28 -2.93 -20.75
CA MET A 328 3.18 -1.79 -20.57
C MET A 328 4.59 -2.24 -20.16
N VAL A 329 4.70 -3.16 -19.19
CA VAL A 329 5.99 -3.69 -18.73
C VAL A 329 6.68 -4.48 -19.85
N THR A 330 5.96 -5.36 -20.57
CA THR A 330 6.51 -6.14 -21.70
C THR A 330 6.97 -5.23 -22.83
N LYS A 331 6.19 -4.21 -23.18
CA LYS A 331 6.56 -3.24 -24.22
C LYS A 331 7.83 -2.49 -23.83
N ALA A 332 7.91 -1.98 -22.60
CA ALA A 332 9.11 -1.32 -22.12
C ALA A 332 10.32 -2.27 -22.17
N PHE A 333 10.15 -3.51 -21.69
CA PHE A 333 11.20 -4.52 -21.72
C PHE A 333 11.71 -4.80 -23.14
N VAL A 334 10.82 -4.96 -24.12
CA VAL A 334 11.20 -5.24 -25.51
C VAL A 334 11.85 -4.03 -26.18
N ASP A 335 11.25 -2.84 -26.05
CA ASP A 335 11.69 -1.65 -26.79
C ASP A 335 12.97 -1.03 -26.21
N PHE A 336 13.26 -1.26 -24.93
CA PHE A 336 14.35 -0.61 -24.20
C PHE A 336 15.32 -1.60 -23.56
N HIS A 337 15.78 -2.58 -24.34
CA HIS A 337 16.92 -3.46 -24.00
C HIS A 337 16.76 -4.24 -22.67
N GLY A 338 15.56 -4.73 -22.40
CA GLY A 338 15.26 -5.50 -21.21
C GLY A 338 15.07 -4.66 -19.94
N VAL A 339 14.69 -3.38 -20.07
CA VAL A 339 14.48 -2.51 -18.92
C VAL A 339 13.36 -3.02 -18.02
N VAL A 340 13.65 -3.09 -16.72
CA VAL A 340 12.67 -3.26 -15.65
C VAL A 340 13.03 -2.25 -14.57
N VAL A 341 12.10 -1.34 -14.29
CA VAL A 341 12.31 -0.20 -13.38
C VAL A 341 11.52 -0.36 -12.09
N GLU A 342 11.63 0.59 -11.16
CA GLU A 342 10.90 0.59 -9.89
C GLU A 342 9.40 0.88 -10.04
N LYS A 343 9.06 1.89 -10.85
CA LYS A 343 7.71 2.42 -11.08
C LYS A 343 7.53 2.88 -12.54
N TYR A 344 6.30 3.13 -12.97
CA TYR A 344 6.00 3.51 -14.35
C TYR A 344 5.06 4.72 -14.41
N ASP A 345 5.22 5.57 -15.42
CA ASP A 345 4.15 6.44 -15.89
C ASP A 345 3.14 5.60 -16.66
N VAL A 346 2.00 5.32 -16.03
CA VAL A 346 0.97 4.44 -16.60
C VAL A 346 0.08 5.15 -17.62
N THR A 347 0.30 6.43 -17.89
CA THR A 347 -0.43 7.19 -18.91
C THR A 347 0.30 7.18 -20.26
N GLN A 348 1.61 6.93 -20.26
CA GLN A 348 2.45 7.04 -21.45
C GLN A 348 2.58 5.73 -22.23
N PRO A 349 2.33 5.71 -23.55
CA PRO A 349 2.44 4.50 -24.35
C PRO A 349 3.83 4.23 -24.94
N VAL A 350 4.73 5.21 -24.95
CA VAL A 350 6.03 5.11 -25.65
C VAL A 350 7.15 4.72 -24.69
N ASP A 351 7.43 5.55 -23.69
CA ASP A 351 8.54 5.38 -22.75
C ASP A 351 8.06 5.42 -21.28
N PRO A 352 7.10 4.54 -20.88
CA PRO A 352 6.49 4.56 -19.54
C PRO A 352 7.48 4.30 -18.40
N HIS A 353 8.68 3.82 -18.70
CA HIS A 353 9.76 3.58 -17.73
C HIS A 353 10.50 4.87 -17.34
N ARG A 354 10.31 5.99 -18.06
CA ARG A 354 10.91 7.28 -17.73
C ARG A 354 10.06 7.99 -16.70
N VAL A 355 10.56 8.00 -15.47
CA VAL A 355 9.94 8.69 -14.34
C VAL A 355 10.99 9.60 -13.74
N ASP A 356 10.80 10.90 -13.89
CA ASP A 356 11.74 11.95 -13.44
C ASP A 356 11.26 12.65 -12.15
N ALA A 357 10.19 12.15 -11.52
CA ALA A 357 9.74 12.68 -10.22
C ALA A 357 10.77 12.37 -9.13
N GLU A 358 11.02 13.36 -8.27
CA GLU A 358 11.95 13.28 -7.14
C GLU A 358 13.36 12.83 -7.57
N TYR A 359 13.85 11.69 -7.07
CA TYR A 359 15.17 11.14 -7.43
C TYR A 359 15.17 10.33 -8.73
N GLY A 360 14.06 10.34 -9.47
CA GLY A 360 13.87 9.60 -10.71
C GLY A 360 13.63 8.10 -10.51
N ASN A 361 13.83 7.32 -11.56
CA ASN A 361 13.56 5.88 -11.56
C ASN A 361 14.81 5.03 -11.34
N GLN A 362 14.72 4.04 -10.45
CA GLN A 362 15.79 3.05 -10.28
C GLN A 362 15.71 1.96 -11.36
N GLY A 363 16.86 1.39 -11.74
CA GLY A 363 16.94 0.34 -12.77
C GLY A 363 17.23 0.82 -14.20
N LEU A 364 17.51 2.13 -14.39
CA LEU A 364 17.89 2.71 -15.69
C LEU A 364 19.41 2.79 -15.92
N GLY A 365 20.22 2.80 -14.85
CA GLY A 365 21.67 3.00 -14.89
C GLY A 365 22.51 1.76 -15.21
N PHE A 366 22.10 0.91 -16.16
CA PHE A 366 22.85 -0.31 -16.52
C PHE A 366 23.55 -0.21 -17.87
N LYS A 367 24.65 -0.95 -18.03
CA LYS A 367 25.32 -1.17 -19.32
C LYS A 367 25.10 -2.63 -19.75
N GLY A 368 24.58 -2.84 -20.95
CA GLY A 368 24.28 -4.17 -21.47
C GLY A 368 22.90 -4.65 -21.04
N VAL A 369 22.84 -5.55 -20.04
CA VAL A 369 21.59 -6.20 -19.61
C VAL A 369 21.27 -5.84 -18.17
N ASN A 370 20.01 -5.46 -17.90
CA ASN A 370 19.52 -5.29 -16.54
C ASN A 370 19.44 -6.66 -15.86
N LYS A 371 20.15 -6.84 -14.74
CA LYS A 371 20.30 -8.14 -14.07
C LYS A 371 19.25 -8.42 -13.00
N GLU A 372 18.64 -7.38 -12.45
CA GLU A 372 17.91 -7.47 -11.18
C GLU A 372 16.48 -6.93 -11.29
N GLY A 373 16.24 -5.95 -12.18
CA GLY A 373 14.98 -5.24 -12.23
C GLY A 373 14.65 -4.59 -10.89
N PHE A 374 13.39 -4.68 -10.46
CA PHE A 374 12.98 -4.29 -9.11
C PHE A 374 12.00 -5.31 -8.54
N ALA A 375 12.24 -5.77 -7.31
CA ALA A 375 11.60 -6.97 -6.76
C ALA A 375 10.06 -6.98 -6.84
N TRP A 376 9.39 -5.87 -6.51
CA TRP A 376 7.93 -5.80 -6.60
C TRP A 376 7.40 -5.72 -8.05
N VAL A 377 8.18 -5.25 -9.02
CA VAL A 377 7.81 -5.21 -10.43
C VAL A 377 7.92 -6.62 -10.97
N ASN A 378 9.04 -7.29 -10.66
CA ASN A 378 9.25 -8.70 -10.97
C ASN A 378 8.09 -9.55 -10.41
N ALA A 379 7.72 -9.34 -9.14
CA ALA A 379 6.58 -10.01 -8.51
C ALA A 379 5.25 -9.68 -9.21
N SER A 380 4.98 -8.40 -9.54
CA SER A 380 3.75 -8.00 -10.22
C SER A 380 3.60 -8.60 -11.60
N TYR A 381 4.72 -8.79 -12.32
CA TYR A 381 4.70 -9.41 -13.64
C TYR A 381 4.36 -10.90 -13.53
N VAL A 382 5.06 -11.63 -12.65
CA VAL A 382 4.81 -13.06 -12.43
C VAL A 382 3.41 -13.30 -11.86
N TYR A 383 2.96 -12.46 -10.91
CA TYR A 383 1.64 -12.57 -10.31
C TYR A 383 0.54 -12.19 -11.30
N GLY A 384 0.69 -11.09 -12.05
CA GLY A 384 -0.24 -10.67 -13.08
C GLY A 384 -0.44 -11.73 -14.17
N LEU A 385 0.63 -12.45 -14.55
CA LEU A 385 0.52 -13.58 -15.48
C LEU A 385 -0.43 -14.67 -14.97
N GLN A 386 -0.54 -14.87 -13.65
CA GLN A 386 -1.48 -15.83 -13.06
C GLN A 386 -2.94 -15.35 -13.13
N ILE A 387 -3.16 -14.04 -13.30
CA ILE A 387 -4.49 -13.43 -13.41
C ILE A 387 -5.02 -13.56 -14.83
N VAL A 388 -4.18 -13.28 -15.84
CA VAL A 388 -4.60 -13.29 -17.24
C VAL A 388 -4.68 -14.71 -17.84
N ASN A 389 -5.68 -14.92 -18.71
CA ASN A 389 -5.91 -16.19 -19.39
C ASN A 389 -4.87 -16.50 -20.51
N ALA A 390 -4.91 -17.72 -21.05
CA ALA A 390 -3.93 -18.17 -22.04
C ALA A 390 -3.97 -17.39 -23.38
N HIS A 391 -5.14 -16.87 -23.79
CA HIS A 391 -5.25 -16.04 -24.99
C HIS A 391 -4.56 -14.69 -24.76
N MET A 392 -4.82 -14.05 -23.63
CA MET A 392 -4.15 -12.83 -23.20
C MET A 392 -2.62 -13.00 -23.13
N ARG A 393 -2.11 -14.10 -22.57
CA ARG A 393 -0.65 -14.36 -22.51
C ARG A 393 -0.01 -14.41 -23.90
N ARG A 394 -0.68 -15.00 -24.89
CA ARG A 394 -0.20 -15.02 -26.28
C ARG A 394 -0.22 -13.62 -26.91
N ALA A 395 -1.28 -12.85 -26.66
CA ALA A 395 -1.40 -11.48 -27.13
C ALA A 395 -0.32 -10.55 -26.54
N LEU A 396 0.04 -10.74 -25.26
CA LEU A 396 1.18 -10.07 -24.63
C LEU A 396 2.50 -10.39 -25.33
N GLY A 397 2.75 -11.67 -25.64
CA GLY A 397 3.96 -12.11 -26.36
C GLY A 397 4.05 -11.56 -27.78
N ALA A 398 2.91 -11.26 -28.41
CA ALA A 398 2.82 -10.60 -29.71
C ALA A 398 2.77 -9.06 -29.62
N LEU A 399 2.97 -8.48 -28.43
CA LEU A 399 2.85 -7.04 -28.16
C LEU A 399 1.54 -6.44 -28.70
N THR A 400 0.42 -7.13 -28.51
CA THR A 400 -0.91 -6.66 -28.93
C THR A 400 -1.51 -5.71 -27.89
N PRO A 401 -1.79 -4.43 -28.23
CA PRO A 401 -2.44 -3.50 -27.31
C PRO A 401 -3.83 -3.98 -26.89
N TYR A 402 -4.26 -3.66 -25.66
CA TYR A 402 -5.55 -4.11 -25.11
C TYR A 402 -6.77 -3.77 -26.01
N PRO A 403 -6.91 -2.55 -26.58
CA PRO A 403 -8.05 -2.26 -27.48
C PRO A 403 -8.09 -3.15 -28.72
N THR A 404 -6.92 -3.51 -29.26
CA THR A 404 -6.81 -4.41 -30.41
C THR A 404 -7.21 -5.84 -30.03
N LEU A 405 -6.79 -6.31 -28.85
CA LEU A 405 -7.17 -7.63 -28.34
C LEU A 405 -8.69 -7.75 -28.18
N ILE A 406 -9.32 -6.77 -27.53
CA ILE A 406 -10.77 -6.80 -27.30
C ILE A 406 -11.55 -6.77 -28.60
N LYS A 407 -11.17 -5.90 -29.54
CA LYS A 407 -11.80 -5.87 -30.87
C LYS A 407 -11.71 -7.21 -31.59
N ALA A 408 -10.58 -7.91 -31.48
CA ALA A 408 -10.42 -9.25 -32.07
C ALA A 408 -11.30 -10.31 -31.39
N ILE A 409 -11.47 -10.23 -30.06
CA ILE A 409 -12.36 -11.12 -29.30
C ILE A 409 -13.82 -10.90 -29.69
N GLU A 410 -14.27 -9.64 -29.75
CA GLU A 410 -15.64 -9.27 -30.15
C GLU A 410 -15.96 -9.78 -31.56
N GLN A 411 -15.08 -9.55 -32.53
CA GLN A 411 -15.25 -10.05 -33.89
C GLN A 411 -15.33 -11.58 -33.98
N ASN A 412 -14.58 -12.30 -33.14
CA ASN A 412 -14.65 -13.76 -33.11
C ASN A 412 -15.95 -14.25 -32.47
N ASN A 413 -16.44 -13.57 -31.43
CA ASN A 413 -17.72 -13.87 -30.80
C ASN A 413 -18.90 -13.62 -31.75
N GLU A 414 -18.87 -12.50 -32.50
CA GLU A 414 -19.87 -12.20 -33.54
C GLU A 414 -19.91 -13.27 -34.63
N LYS A 415 -18.73 -13.72 -35.11
CA LYS A 415 -18.64 -14.81 -36.09
C LYS A 415 -19.17 -16.14 -35.54
N ALA A 416 -18.83 -16.49 -34.30
CA ALA A 416 -19.31 -17.71 -33.66
C ALA A 416 -20.83 -17.68 -33.48
N LEU A 417 -21.38 -16.54 -33.08
CA LEU A 417 -22.82 -16.35 -32.95
C LEU A 417 -23.52 -16.45 -34.32
N ALA A 418 -22.97 -15.82 -35.36
CA ALA A 418 -23.51 -15.93 -36.72
C ALA A 418 -23.49 -17.37 -37.24
N ALA A 419 -22.46 -18.16 -36.92
CA ALA A 419 -22.38 -19.57 -37.31
C ALA A 419 -23.39 -20.46 -36.58
N LEU A 420 -23.73 -20.16 -35.33
CA LEU A 420 -24.77 -20.87 -34.57
C LEU A 420 -26.19 -20.56 -35.08
N LEU A 421 -26.39 -19.38 -35.66
CA LEU A 421 -27.67 -18.92 -36.21
C LEU A 421 -27.81 -19.22 -37.71
N ALA A 422 -26.81 -19.82 -38.34
CA ALA A 422 -26.88 -20.24 -39.72
C ALA A 422 -27.82 -21.46 -39.86
N PRO A 423 -28.76 -21.45 -40.82
CA PRO A 423 -29.80 -22.46 -40.97
C PRO A 423 -29.31 -23.85 -41.38
#